data_AF-A0A7X9PL63-F1
#
_entry.id   AF-A0A7X9PL63-F1
#
_cell.length_a   1.000
_cell.length_b   1.000
_cell.length_c   1.000
_cell.angle_alpha   90.00
_cell.angle_beta   90.00
_cell.angle_gamma   90.00
#
_symmetry.space_group_name_H-M   'P 1'
#
loop_
_entity.id
_entity.type
_entity.pdbx_description
1 polymer ?
#
loop_
_entity_poly.entity_id
_entity_poly.type
_entity_poly.pdbx_seq_one_letter_code
_entity_poly.pdbx_strand_id
1 'polypeptide(L)'
;MNHFFLLNLIIAVFYLTSCSNTENNNTCKNSDAYGTINIGVTSTVPSLFPLSINNVSANQIVSLIHEGLVKFDVATLSIKPGLADRWETDQDETTYRFYLNTHAYFHDDKCFKNEKGRKVTAQDVLFSFTMLCSQIPENTSYSLLVEQIKGAKEFFDSKKTSGSIEGLIVENDSTFVIKLVKPNPMFLTFLANPAAAIFPKEAFEMYKTSFTTGIGPFKLLSFAENDKPMILVRNPHYFKLDAQGNCLPYIDTVKIYFVGSLKSQLEMLKNGQLDIVMNIDNETLTSFLEENVKLFEGEKATLKAISDQNQSRQHIVRSNIENFFINEQGIFDLTDVKLKKDSL
;
A
#
# COMPACT_ATOMS: atom_id res chain seq x y z
N MET A 1 4.70 -66.80 53.66
CA MET A 1 5.53 -66.21 54.73
C MET A 1 6.36 -65.11 54.09
N ASN A 2 6.07 -63.84 54.43
CA ASN A 2 6.95 -62.64 54.55
C ASN A 2 8.19 -62.52 53.65
N HIS A 3 8.57 -61.41 53.03
CA HIS A 3 8.28 -59.96 53.12
C HIS A 3 8.78 -59.36 51.77
N PHE A 4 8.03 -58.47 51.11
CA PHE A 4 8.27 -57.02 51.13
C PHE A 4 9.76 -56.60 51.12
N PHE A 5 10.29 -56.18 49.96
CA PHE A 5 11.23 -55.07 49.87
C PHE A 5 11.24 -54.48 48.45
N LEU A 6 10.79 -53.23 48.37
CA LEU A 6 10.88 -52.36 47.20
C LEU A 6 12.35 -52.07 46.87
N LEU A 7 12.69 -52.05 45.58
CA LEU A 7 13.70 -51.12 45.09
C LEU A 7 13.39 -50.66 43.66
N ASN A 8 13.27 -49.35 43.55
CA ASN A 8 12.97 -48.56 42.37
C ASN A 8 13.82 -48.93 41.14
N LEU A 9 13.16 -49.19 40.01
CA LEU A 9 13.76 -49.03 38.70
C LEU A 9 12.91 -48.06 37.88
N ILE A 10 13.33 -46.80 37.91
CA ILE A 10 12.87 -45.72 37.05
C ILE A 10 13.30 -46.10 35.61
N ILE A 11 12.34 -46.40 34.74
CA ILE A 11 12.58 -46.45 33.29
C ILE A 11 11.68 -45.40 32.64
N ALA A 12 12.37 -44.45 32.02
CA ALA A 12 11.85 -43.25 31.41
C ALA A 12 10.77 -43.54 30.36
N VAL A 13 9.57 -43.00 30.59
CA VAL A 13 8.58 -42.81 29.55
C VAL A 13 9.10 -41.69 28.65
N PHE A 14 9.54 -42.05 27.45
CA PHE A 14 9.81 -41.11 26.36
C PHE A 14 8.51 -40.38 26.04
N TYR A 15 8.36 -39.17 26.58
CA TYR A 15 7.41 -38.20 26.06
C TYR A 15 7.89 -37.82 24.66
N LEU A 16 7.29 -38.41 23.62
CA LEU A 16 7.29 -37.84 22.29
C LEU A 16 6.48 -36.54 22.37
N THR A 17 7.13 -35.46 22.79
CA THR A 17 6.66 -34.12 22.51
C THR A 17 6.70 -33.97 21.00
N SER A 18 5.54 -34.17 20.37
CA SER A 18 5.26 -33.63 19.06
C SER A 18 5.46 -32.12 19.20
N CYS A 19 6.65 -31.64 18.82
CA CYS A 19 6.82 -30.25 18.44
C CYS A 19 5.98 -30.08 17.17
N SER A 20 4.71 -29.76 17.35
CA SER A 20 4.02 -28.98 16.35
C SER A 20 4.85 -27.72 16.20
N ASN A 21 5.57 -27.61 15.09
CA ASN A 21 5.96 -26.31 14.55
C ASN A 21 4.64 -25.56 14.34
N THR A 22 4.18 -24.88 15.38
CA THR A 22 3.35 -23.70 15.24
C THR A 22 4.23 -22.67 14.55
N GLU A 23 4.31 -22.77 13.22
CA GLU A 23 4.33 -21.58 12.41
C GLU A 23 3.19 -20.72 12.95
N ASN A 24 3.54 -19.66 13.67
CA ASN A 24 2.62 -18.58 14.01
C ASN A 24 2.23 -17.93 12.67
N ASN A 25 1.38 -18.63 11.92
CA ASN A 25 0.63 -18.03 10.85
C ASN A 25 -0.28 -17.05 11.58
N ASN A 26 -0.06 -15.76 11.38
CA ASN A 26 -1.10 -14.75 11.59
C ASN A 26 -2.29 -15.11 10.67
N THR A 27 -3.05 -16.15 11.04
CA THR A 27 -4.27 -16.55 10.36
C THR A 27 -5.30 -15.50 10.68
N CYS A 28 -5.65 -14.71 9.67
CA CYS A 28 -6.68 -13.70 9.83
C CYS A 28 -8.02 -14.35 10.16
N LYS A 29 -8.83 -13.63 10.96
CA LYS A 29 -10.08 -14.18 11.49
C LYS A 29 -11.20 -14.26 10.45
N ASN A 30 -11.27 -13.29 9.55
CA ASN A 30 -12.24 -13.24 8.47
C ASN A 30 -11.59 -12.70 7.20
N SER A 31 -11.86 -13.36 6.07
CA SER A 31 -11.42 -12.98 4.73
C SER A 31 -12.58 -12.60 3.81
N ASP A 32 -13.81 -12.45 4.34
CA ASP A 32 -14.97 -11.99 3.59
C ASP A 32 -14.60 -10.77 2.75
N ALA A 33 -14.90 -10.86 1.47
CA ALA A 33 -14.58 -9.85 0.50
C ALA A 33 -15.89 -9.22 0.01
N TYR A 34 -15.90 -7.89 -0.04
CA TYR A 34 -17.12 -7.08 -0.01
C TYR A 34 -17.49 -6.52 -1.38
N GLY A 35 -16.95 -7.06 -2.49
CA GLY A 35 -17.38 -6.71 -3.85
C GLY A 35 -16.47 -5.70 -4.56
N THR A 36 -17.05 -4.96 -5.51
CA THR A 36 -16.31 -4.08 -6.42
C THR A 36 -16.55 -2.61 -6.09
N ILE A 37 -15.49 -1.80 -6.13
CA ILE A 37 -15.58 -0.33 -6.14
C ILE A 37 -15.19 0.19 -7.52
N ASN A 38 -16.02 1.06 -8.08
CA ASN A 38 -15.80 1.75 -9.35
C ASN A 38 -15.41 3.22 -9.08
N ILE A 39 -14.21 3.61 -9.48
CA ILE A 39 -13.71 4.99 -9.30
C ILE A 39 -13.43 5.66 -10.64
N GLY A 40 -13.74 6.95 -10.73
CA GLY A 40 -13.35 7.81 -11.86
C GLY A 40 -12.04 8.52 -11.58
N VAL A 41 -11.14 8.54 -12.57
CA VAL A 41 -9.92 9.35 -12.56
C VAL A 41 -9.82 10.18 -13.84
N THR A 42 -9.20 11.36 -13.75
CA THR A 42 -9.23 12.36 -14.84
C THR A 42 -8.06 12.25 -15.81
N SER A 43 -6.97 11.56 -15.44
CA SER A 43 -5.74 11.52 -16.23
C SER A 43 -5.28 10.07 -16.47
N THR A 44 -4.73 9.83 -17.65
CA THR A 44 -4.12 8.54 -18.00
C THR A 44 -2.86 8.29 -17.16
N VAL A 45 -2.57 7.02 -16.91
CA VAL A 45 -1.41 6.58 -16.14
C VAL A 45 -0.56 5.66 -17.02
N PRO A 46 0.48 6.19 -17.69
CA PRO A 46 1.27 5.42 -18.65
C PRO A 46 2.24 4.43 -18.00
N SER A 47 2.58 4.64 -16.72
CA SER A 47 3.44 3.76 -15.95
C SER A 47 2.96 3.66 -14.52
N LEU A 48 3.10 2.46 -13.94
CA LEU A 48 2.86 2.18 -12.53
C LEU A 48 4.18 1.95 -11.76
N PHE A 49 5.32 2.25 -12.39
CA PHE A 49 6.62 2.19 -11.72
C PHE A 49 6.71 3.27 -10.63
N PRO A 50 7.02 2.91 -9.37
CA PRO A 50 7.02 3.87 -8.26
C PRO A 50 7.89 5.10 -8.49
N LEU A 51 9.05 4.96 -9.15
CA LEU A 51 9.97 6.08 -9.34
C LEU A 51 9.56 7.05 -10.46
N SER A 52 8.53 6.73 -11.26
CA SER A 52 8.05 7.54 -12.38
C SER A 52 6.76 8.31 -12.09
N ILE A 53 6.31 8.34 -10.84
CA ILE A 53 5.09 9.05 -10.45
C ILE A 53 5.27 10.55 -10.74
N ASN A 54 4.42 11.08 -11.62
CA ASN A 54 4.49 12.48 -12.06
C ASN A 54 3.14 13.22 -11.98
N ASN A 55 2.07 12.55 -11.55
CA ASN A 55 0.75 13.14 -11.40
C ASN A 55 -0.07 12.45 -10.30
N VAL A 56 -1.18 13.07 -9.91
CA VAL A 56 -2.04 12.60 -8.81
C VAL A 56 -2.70 11.24 -9.12
N SER A 57 -3.14 11.01 -10.36
CA SER A 57 -3.78 9.73 -10.74
C SER A 57 -2.77 8.58 -10.63
N ALA A 58 -1.53 8.76 -11.10
CA ALA A 58 -0.46 7.78 -10.94
C ALA A 58 -0.16 7.53 -9.46
N ASN A 59 -0.08 8.60 -8.65
CA ASN A 59 0.14 8.49 -7.20
C ASN A 59 -0.95 7.65 -6.51
N GLN A 60 -2.22 7.93 -6.80
CA GLN A 60 -3.37 7.20 -6.27
C GLN A 60 -3.30 5.71 -6.62
N ILE A 61 -3.08 5.36 -7.89
CA ILE A 61 -3.08 3.96 -8.34
C ILE A 61 -1.86 3.22 -7.82
N VAL A 62 -0.67 3.83 -7.85
CA VAL A 62 0.56 3.22 -7.34
C VAL A 62 0.45 2.93 -5.84
N SER A 63 -0.19 3.81 -5.06
CA SER A 63 -0.41 3.60 -3.62
C SER A 63 -1.32 2.40 -3.28
N LEU A 64 -2.13 1.94 -4.23
CA LEU A 64 -2.95 0.74 -4.06
C LEU A 64 -2.19 -0.56 -4.34
N ILE A 65 -1.11 -0.47 -5.13
CA ILE A 65 -0.34 -1.62 -5.63
C ILE A 65 0.97 -1.80 -4.83
N HIS A 66 1.59 -0.69 -4.45
CA HIS A 66 2.91 -0.64 -3.83
C HIS A 66 2.82 -0.03 -2.43
N GLU A 67 3.76 -0.42 -1.55
CA GLU A 67 3.83 0.11 -0.19
C GLU A 67 5.31 0.36 0.19
N GLY A 68 5.57 1.43 0.94
CA GLY A 68 6.89 1.80 1.45
C GLY A 68 7.14 1.31 2.87
N LEU A 69 8.28 1.69 3.46
CA LEU A 69 8.58 1.38 4.88
C LEU A 69 7.53 1.96 5.83
N VAL A 70 7.09 3.18 5.53
CA VAL A 70 6.05 3.91 6.25
C VAL A 70 5.04 4.46 5.24
N LYS A 71 3.88 4.92 5.72
CA LYS A 71 2.89 5.60 4.89
C LYS A 71 2.20 6.73 5.66
N PHE A 72 1.53 7.61 4.94
CA PHE A 72 0.64 8.57 5.58
C PHE A 72 -0.62 7.87 6.06
N ASP A 73 -1.06 8.25 7.25
CA ASP A 73 -2.47 8.17 7.58
C ASP A 73 -3.23 9.16 6.70
N VAL A 74 -4.13 8.67 5.86
CA VAL A 74 -4.87 9.54 4.95
C VAL A 74 -5.69 10.57 5.72
N ALA A 75 -6.24 10.22 6.89
CA ALA A 75 -7.14 11.06 7.69
C ALA A 75 -6.47 12.10 8.60
N THR A 76 -5.19 11.97 8.90
CA THR A 76 -4.45 12.88 9.81
C THR A 76 -3.12 13.37 9.25
N LEU A 77 -2.68 12.82 8.12
CA LEU A 77 -1.35 13.04 7.53
C LEU A 77 -0.17 12.67 8.45
N SER A 78 -0.45 11.97 9.56
CA SER A 78 0.59 11.43 10.43
C SER A 78 1.29 10.24 9.78
N ILE A 79 2.55 10.00 10.16
CA ILE A 79 3.30 8.83 9.69
C ILE A 79 2.80 7.58 10.43
N LYS A 80 2.44 6.54 9.68
CA LYS A 80 2.04 5.23 10.21
C LYS A 80 2.92 4.10 9.64
N PRO A 81 2.98 2.95 10.33
CA PRO A 81 3.61 1.73 9.82
C PRO A 81 3.17 1.39 8.39
N GLY A 82 4.15 1.13 7.52
CA GLY A 82 4.01 0.63 6.15
C GLY A 82 4.37 -0.85 6.13
N LEU A 83 5.41 -1.22 5.38
CA LEU A 83 6.12 -2.49 5.50
C LEU A 83 6.85 -2.63 6.84
N ALA A 84 7.36 -1.54 7.41
CA ALA A 84 7.95 -1.56 8.74
C ALA A 84 6.85 -1.51 9.80
N ASP A 85 6.82 -2.50 10.70
CA ASP A 85 5.89 -2.54 11.83
C ASP A 85 6.20 -1.42 12.83
N ARG A 86 7.49 -1.09 12.97
CA ARG A 86 8.00 -0.03 13.83
C ARG A 86 9.39 0.43 13.37
N TRP A 87 9.82 1.57 13.88
CA TRP A 87 11.18 2.07 13.73
C TRP A 87 11.66 2.76 15.00
N GLU A 88 12.97 2.90 15.13
CA GLU A 88 13.64 3.63 16.19
C GLU A 88 14.62 4.62 15.56
N THR A 89 14.91 5.71 16.27
CA THR A 89 15.91 6.69 15.86
C THR A 89 16.91 6.94 17.00
N ASP A 90 18.14 7.30 16.67
CA ASP A 90 19.14 7.71 17.67
C ASP A 90 18.82 9.09 18.27
N GLN A 91 19.57 9.49 19.31
CA GLN A 91 19.34 10.77 19.99
C GLN A 91 19.53 11.98 19.07
N ASP A 92 20.38 11.84 18.06
CA ASP A 92 20.67 12.89 17.09
C ASP A 92 19.70 12.88 15.89
N GLU A 93 18.75 11.94 15.82
CA GLU A 93 17.83 11.74 14.69
C GLU A 93 18.52 11.58 13.32
N THR A 94 19.70 10.96 13.31
CA THR A 94 20.49 10.69 12.10
C THR A 94 20.55 9.22 11.73
N THR A 95 20.13 8.31 12.60
CA THR A 95 20.13 6.87 12.32
C THR A 95 18.75 6.28 12.58
N TYR A 96 18.05 5.88 11.52
CA TYR A 96 16.75 5.24 11.59
C TYR A 96 16.89 3.73 11.40
N ARG A 97 16.38 2.94 12.35
CA ARG A 97 16.30 1.47 12.23
C ARG A 97 14.85 1.04 12.07
N PHE A 98 14.55 0.40 10.95
CA PHE A 98 13.23 -0.12 10.59
C PHE A 98 13.18 -1.63 10.82
N TYR A 99 12.12 -2.08 11.50
CA TYR A 99 11.84 -3.49 11.73
C TYR A 99 10.69 -3.91 10.82
N LEU A 100 10.98 -4.77 9.85
CA LEU A 100 10.07 -5.13 8.77
C LEU A 100 9.05 -6.18 9.21
N ASN A 101 7.83 -6.08 8.67
CA ASN A 101 6.81 -7.09 8.85
C ASN A 101 7.23 -8.39 8.14
N THR A 102 7.49 -9.44 8.92
CA THR A 102 8.00 -10.73 8.42
C THR A 102 6.96 -11.60 7.72
N HIS A 103 5.71 -11.13 7.66
CA HIS A 103 4.61 -11.76 6.92
C HIS A 103 4.36 -11.10 5.55
N ALA A 104 5.13 -10.08 5.17
CA ALA A 104 4.98 -9.43 3.88
C ALA A 104 5.52 -10.31 2.74
N TYR A 105 4.72 -10.47 1.69
CA TYR A 105 5.08 -11.13 0.44
C TYR A 105 4.83 -10.19 -0.74
N PHE A 106 5.65 -10.33 -1.78
CA PHE A 106 5.33 -9.73 -3.07
C PHE A 106 4.10 -10.38 -3.69
N HIS A 107 3.44 -9.66 -4.60
CA HIS A 107 2.40 -10.23 -5.44
C HIS A 107 2.92 -11.45 -6.22
N ASP A 108 2.05 -12.44 -6.44
CA ASP A 108 2.31 -13.54 -7.37
C ASP A 108 2.58 -12.99 -8.77
N ASP A 109 3.70 -13.39 -9.36
CA ASP A 109 4.21 -12.85 -10.62
C ASP A 109 5.19 -13.82 -11.29
N LYS A 110 5.24 -13.82 -12.62
CA LYS A 110 6.11 -14.71 -13.42
C LYS A 110 7.60 -14.45 -13.23
N CYS A 111 7.99 -13.30 -12.68
CA CYS A 111 9.37 -13.04 -12.31
C CYS A 111 9.88 -13.93 -11.18
N PHE A 112 8.99 -14.55 -10.40
CA PHE A 112 9.36 -15.44 -9.31
C PHE A 112 9.30 -16.92 -9.69
N LYS A 113 10.01 -17.74 -8.91
CA LYS A 113 9.98 -19.20 -9.04
C LYS A 113 8.55 -19.71 -8.84
N ASN A 114 8.09 -20.56 -9.76
CA ASN A 114 6.73 -21.11 -9.78
C ASN A 114 5.62 -20.05 -9.82
N GLU A 115 5.94 -18.83 -10.25
CA GLU A 115 5.01 -17.69 -10.32
C GLU A 115 4.42 -17.29 -8.96
N LYS A 116 5.11 -17.64 -7.86
CA LYS A 116 4.69 -17.36 -6.49
C LYS A 116 5.55 -16.30 -5.85
N GLY A 117 4.89 -15.25 -5.35
CA GLY A 117 5.55 -14.16 -4.64
C GLY A 117 6.34 -14.69 -3.45
N ARG A 118 7.58 -14.23 -3.29
CA ARG A 118 8.42 -14.56 -2.13
C ARG A 118 8.25 -13.53 -1.01
N LYS A 119 8.75 -13.88 0.18
CA LYS A 119 8.85 -12.95 1.31
C LYS A 119 9.66 -11.71 0.93
N VAL A 120 9.22 -10.57 1.44
CA VAL A 120 9.94 -9.31 1.39
C VAL A 120 11.04 -9.34 2.44
N THR A 121 12.22 -8.82 2.11
CA THR A 121 13.38 -8.75 2.99
C THR A 121 14.01 -7.36 2.97
N ALA A 122 14.91 -7.08 3.91
CA ALA A 122 15.69 -5.85 3.94
C ALA A 122 16.58 -5.67 2.68
N GLN A 123 16.90 -6.73 1.94
CA GLN A 123 17.59 -6.63 0.66
C GLN A 123 16.73 -5.99 -0.42
N ASP A 124 15.40 -6.18 -0.37
CA ASP A 124 14.47 -5.50 -1.28
C ASP A 124 14.43 -4.00 -1.00
N VAL A 125 14.47 -3.64 0.29
CA VAL A 125 14.55 -2.23 0.71
C VAL A 125 15.85 -1.60 0.21
N LEU A 126 16.99 -2.29 0.39
CA LEU A 126 18.28 -1.84 -0.14
C LEU A 126 18.21 -1.62 -1.64
N PHE A 127 17.66 -2.57 -2.38
CA PHE A 127 17.53 -2.49 -3.84
C PHE A 127 16.66 -1.31 -4.26
N SER A 128 15.43 -1.20 -3.74
CA SER A 128 14.50 -0.13 -4.10
C SER A 128 15.08 1.26 -3.77
N PHE A 129 15.75 1.42 -2.63
CA PHE A 129 16.30 2.71 -2.22
C PHE A 129 17.57 3.05 -3.00
N THR A 130 18.38 2.05 -3.37
CA THR A 130 19.50 2.24 -4.30
C THR A 130 19.00 2.72 -5.66
N MET A 131 17.90 2.15 -6.16
CA MET A 131 17.27 2.59 -7.42
C MET A 131 16.69 4.01 -7.30
N LEU A 132 16.04 4.35 -6.19
CA LEU A 132 15.54 5.70 -5.92
C LEU A 132 16.68 6.74 -5.83
N CYS A 133 17.87 6.35 -5.37
CA CYS A 133 19.06 7.20 -5.40
C CYS A 133 19.84 7.17 -6.72
N SER A 134 19.36 6.48 -7.76
CA SER A 134 20.06 6.35 -9.05
C SER A 134 19.55 7.33 -10.12
N GLN A 135 20.37 7.56 -11.15
CA GLN A 135 20.04 8.40 -12.33
C GLN A 135 19.39 7.61 -13.48
N ILE A 136 18.57 6.58 -13.19
CA ILE A 136 17.80 5.96 -14.30
C ILE A 136 16.83 7.00 -14.91
N PRO A 137 16.61 7.00 -16.24
CA PRO A 137 15.78 8.01 -16.91
C PRO A 137 14.37 8.14 -16.34
N GLU A 138 13.80 7.04 -15.90
CA GLU A 138 12.44 6.94 -15.37
C GLU A 138 12.31 7.41 -13.92
N ASN A 139 13.41 7.66 -13.21
CA ASN A 139 13.37 8.12 -11.83
C ASN A 139 13.19 9.65 -11.76
N THR A 140 11.96 10.07 -11.51
CA THR A 140 11.58 11.48 -11.31
C THR A 140 11.57 11.90 -9.84
N SER A 141 11.89 10.97 -8.92
CA SER A 141 11.72 11.15 -7.48
C SER A 141 13.02 11.10 -6.68
N TYR A 142 14.18 11.06 -7.35
CA TYR A 142 15.50 10.94 -6.70
C TYR A 142 15.76 11.99 -5.61
N SER A 143 15.21 13.20 -5.78
CA SER A 143 15.38 14.31 -4.84
C SER A 143 14.86 14.02 -3.43
N LEU A 144 13.98 13.00 -3.27
CA LEU A 144 13.49 12.56 -1.96
C LEU A 144 14.64 12.11 -1.04
N LEU A 145 15.63 11.38 -1.57
CA LEU A 145 16.65 10.69 -0.75
C LEU A 145 18.09 11.09 -1.04
N VAL A 146 18.41 11.57 -2.24
CA VAL A 146 19.80 11.81 -2.68
C VAL A 146 20.57 12.76 -1.76
N GLU A 147 19.93 13.83 -1.29
CA GLU A 147 20.55 14.80 -0.38
C GLU A 147 20.40 14.43 1.11
N GLN A 148 19.66 13.35 1.42
CA GLN A 148 19.30 12.99 2.78
C GLN A 148 20.21 11.90 3.34
N ILE A 149 20.58 10.91 2.53
CA ILE A 149 21.24 9.67 2.96
C ILE A 149 22.75 9.77 2.76
N LYS A 150 23.55 9.34 3.75
CA LYS A 150 25.02 9.31 3.64
C LYS A 150 25.46 8.52 2.40
N GLY A 151 26.33 9.08 1.56
CA GLY A 151 26.83 8.41 0.36
C GLY A 151 25.87 8.41 -0.84
N ALA A 152 24.62 8.85 -0.68
CA ALA A 152 23.63 8.79 -1.76
C ALA A 152 23.89 9.81 -2.86
N LYS A 153 24.41 10.99 -2.50
CA LYS A 153 24.83 12.01 -3.47
C LYS A 153 25.98 11.53 -4.33
N GLU A 154 27.01 10.95 -3.72
CA GLU A 154 28.17 10.40 -4.42
C GLU A 154 27.77 9.24 -5.34
N PHE A 155 26.85 8.38 -4.88
CA PHE A 155 26.27 7.33 -5.69
C PHE A 155 25.51 7.90 -6.89
N PHE A 156 24.61 8.86 -6.66
CA PHE A 156 23.85 9.54 -7.71
C PHE A 156 24.79 10.15 -8.75
N ASP A 157 25.76 10.97 -8.32
CA ASP A 157 26.73 11.65 -9.20
C ASP A 157 27.62 10.67 -9.99
N SER A 158 27.86 9.47 -9.46
CA SER A 158 28.59 8.41 -10.17
C SER A 158 27.83 7.80 -11.35
N LYS A 159 26.52 8.10 -11.49
CA LYS A 159 25.61 7.57 -12.52
C LYS A 159 25.48 6.04 -12.52
N LYS A 160 25.87 5.39 -11.42
CA LYS A 160 25.68 3.95 -11.23
C LYS A 160 24.20 3.66 -10.94
N THR A 161 23.80 2.45 -11.30
CA THR A 161 22.46 1.89 -11.03
C THR A 161 22.53 0.67 -10.12
N SER A 162 23.73 0.35 -9.63
CA SER A 162 23.98 -0.72 -8.65
C SER A 162 25.25 -0.40 -7.87
N GLY A 163 25.34 -0.94 -6.65
CA GLY A 163 26.44 -0.70 -5.73
C GLY A 163 25.93 -0.37 -4.33
N SER A 164 26.86 -0.13 -3.41
CA SER A 164 26.55 0.24 -2.04
C SER A 164 26.38 1.75 -1.88
N ILE A 165 25.43 2.15 -1.05
CA ILE A 165 25.28 3.51 -0.53
C ILE A 165 25.58 3.42 0.96
N GLU A 166 26.53 4.21 1.47
CA GLU A 166 27.03 4.13 2.85
C GLU A 166 25.90 4.16 3.90
N GLY A 167 24.91 5.02 3.67
CA GLY A 167 23.79 5.22 4.58
C GLY A 167 22.67 4.18 4.44
N LEU A 168 22.78 3.17 3.58
CA LEU A 168 21.79 2.10 3.44
C LEU A 168 22.39 0.77 3.92
N ILE A 169 21.88 0.23 5.03
CA ILE A 169 22.49 -0.90 5.72
C ILE A 169 21.45 -1.99 5.98
N VAL A 170 21.75 -3.21 5.54
CA VAL A 170 20.99 -4.41 5.91
C VAL A 170 21.67 -5.03 7.13
N GLU A 171 21.01 -4.98 8.29
CA GLU A 171 21.52 -5.65 9.51
C GLU A 171 21.18 -7.14 9.47
N ASN A 172 19.97 -7.49 9.00
CA ASN A 172 19.49 -8.85 8.74
C ASN A 172 18.26 -8.80 7.81
N ASP A 173 17.67 -9.96 7.50
CA ASP A 173 16.52 -10.08 6.58
C ASP A 173 15.30 -9.20 6.93
N SER A 174 15.15 -8.81 8.19
CA SER A 174 13.98 -8.07 8.70
C SER A 174 14.35 -6.74 9.37
N THR A 175 15.61 -6.30 9.29
CA THR A 175 16.07 -5.06 9.90
C THR A 175 16.90 -4.25 8.92
N PHE A 176 16.41 -3.06 8.59
CA PHE A 176 17.04 -2.13 7.67
C PHE A 176 17.37 -0.82 8.38
N VAL A 177 18.59 -0.31 8.18
CA VAL A 177 19.07 0.91 8.82
C VAL A 177 19.38 1.96 7.76
N ILE A 178 18.92 3.19 8.00
CA ILE A 178 19.20 4.36 7.19
C ILE A 178 19.97 5.38 8.02
N LYS A 179 21.12 5.82 7.51
CA LYS A 179 21.91 6.92 8.10
C LYS A 179 21.79 8.17 7.26
N LEU A 180 21.36 9.25 7.89
CA LEU A 180 21.20 10.57 7.29
C LEU A 180 22.50 11.36 7.34
N VAL A 181 22.71 12.25 6.37
CA VAL A 181 23.81 13.23 6.36
C VAL A 181 23.73 14.15 7.57
N LYS A 182 22.50 14.56 7.93
CA LYS A 182 22.16 15.40 9.07
C LYS A 182 20.71 15.12 9.51
N PRO A 183 20.30 15.55 10.71
CA PRO A 183 18.92 15.36 11.16
C PRO A 183 17.95 16.07 10.22
N ASN A 184 16.85 15.42 9.87
CA ASN A 184 15.78 16.02 9.08
C ASN A 184 14.41 15.57 9.63
N PRO A 185 13.65 16.47 10.29
CA PRO A 185 12.33 16.14 10.83
C PRO A 185 11.31 15.66 9.78
N MET A 186 11.54 15.99 8.50
CA MET A 186 10.68 15.58 7.38
C MET A 186 11.08 14.24 6.76
N PHE A 187 12.13 13.58 7.26
CA PHE A 187 12.67 12.38 6.61
C PHE A 187 11.62 11.26 6.45
N LEU A 188 10.84 10.98 7.49
CA LEU A 188 9.77 9.97 7.41
C LEU A 188 8.65 10.37 6.44
N THR A 189 8.38 11.67 6.28
CA THR A 189 7.45 12.20 5.28
C THR A 189 7.92 11.89 3.86
N PHE A 190 9.22 11.93 3.59
CA PHE A 190 9.77 11.51 2.29
C PHE A 190 9.62 10.02 2.07
N LEU A 191 9.80 9.20 3.11
CA LEU A 191 9.62 7.74 3.03
C LEU A 191 8.14 7.31 2.90
N ALA A 192 7.21 8.16 3.34
CA ALA A 192 5.77 7.92 3.19
C ALA A 192 5.26 8.22 1.78
N ASN A 193 6.10 8.81 0.90
CA ASN A 193 5.75 9.01 -0.49
C ASN A 193 5.70 7.67 -1.24
N PRO A 194 4.70 7.39 -2.08
CA PRO A 194 4.63 6.15 -2.86
C PRO A 194 5.85 5.89 -3.77
N ALA A 195 6.60 6.93 -4.14
CA ALA A 195 7.86 6.76 -4.87
C ALA A 195 8.96 6.08 -4.03
N ALA A 196 8.85 6.05 -2.71
CA ALA A 196 9.72 5.30 -1.80
C ALA A 196 9.20 3.87 -1.53
N ALA A 197 8.36 3.33 -2.42
CA ALA A 197 7.85 1.97 -2.27
C ALA A 197 8.91 0.89 -2.47
N ILE A 198 8.64 -0.28 -1.87
CA ILE A 198 9.50 -1.46 -1.97
C ILE A 198 9.02 -2.35 -3.12
N PHE A 199 9.95 -2.77 -3.97
CA PHE A 199 9.68 -3.58 -5.16
C PHE A 199 10.80 -4.62 -5.39
N PRO A 200 10.48 -5.78 -5.99
CA PRO A 200 11.42 -6.88 -6.10
C PRO A 200 12.40 -6.66 -7.26
N LYS A 201 13.67 -6.99 -7.02
CA LYS A 201 14.73 -6.92 -8.03
C LYS A 201 14.40 -7.77 -9.27
N GLU A 202 13.81 -8.93 -9.07
CA GLU A 202 13.44 -9.88 -10.11
C GLU A 202 12.47 -9.27 -11.13
N ALA A 203 11.46 -8.52 -10.66
CA ALA A 203 10.51 -7.85 -11.54
C ALA A 203 11.17 -6.73 -12.34
N PHE A 204 12.05 -5.94 -11.71
CA PHE A 204 12.81 -4.92 -12.42
C PHE A 204 13.77 -5.52 -13.45
N GLU A 205 14.43 -6.63 -13.14
CA GLU A 205 15.33 -7.29 -14.09
C GLU A 205 14.59 -7.84 -15.31
N MET A 206 13.42 -8.46 -15.08
CA MET A 206 12.58 -9.07 -16.12
C MET A 206 11.83 -8.03 -16.97
N TYR A 207 11.17 -7.06 -16.33
CA TYR A 207 10.24 -6.13 -16.99
C TYR A 207 10.76 -4.69 -17.10
N LYS A 208 11.96 -4.40 -16.57
CA LYS A 208 12.50 -3.04 -16.46
C LYS A 208 11.58 -2.16 -15.64
N THR A 209 11.09 -1.05 -16.19
CA THR A 209 10.20 -0.10 -15.52
C THR A 209 8.73 -0.37 -15.85
N SER A 210 8.42 -1.48 -16.51
CA SER A 210 7.04 -1.86 -16.85
C SER A 210 6.39 -2.82 -15.84
N PHE A 211 7.10 -3.22 -14.77
CA PHE A 211 6.51 -4.10 -13.77
C PHE A 211 5.42 -3.38 -12.96
N THR A 212 4.53 -4.18 -12.40
CA THR A 212 3.49 -3.74 -11.46
C THR A 212 3.52 -4.54 -10.16
N THR A 213 4.45 -5.48 -10.04
CA THR A 213 4.65 -6.34 -8.87
C THR A 213 5.00 -5.49 -7.64
N GLY A 214 4.12 -5.48 -6.65
CA GLY A 214 4.29 -4.75 -5.40
C GLY A 214 4.00 -5.62 -4.18
N ILE A 215 3.76 -4.95 -3.06
CA ILE A 215 3.43 -5.55 -1.76
C ILE A 215 2.13 -4.97 -1.18
N GLY A 216 1.46 -4.11 -1.95
CA GLY A 216 0.28 -3.37 -1.51
C GLY A 216 -0.99 -4.22 -1.47
N PRO A 217 -2.11 -3.60 -1.05
CA PRO A 217 -3.39 -4.27 -0.83
C PRO A 217 -4.05 -4.81 -2.10
N PHE A 218 -3.74 -4.24 -3.27
CA PHE A 218 -4.25 -4.70 -4.56
C PHE A 218 -3.12 -5.02 -5.53
N LYS A 219 -3.41 -5.85 -6.53
CA LYS A 219 -2.52 -6.17 -7.64
C LYS A 219 -3.20 -5.81 -8.96
N LEU A 220 -2.42 -5.40 -9.95
CA LEU A 220 -2.95 -5.15 -11.29
C LEU A 220 -3.41 -6.48 -11.93
N LEU A 221 -4.67 -6.52 -12.38
CA LEU A 221 -5.17 -7.61 -13.22
C LEU A 221 -5.09 -7.23 -14.71
N SER A 222 -5.49 -6.00 -15.05
CA SER A 222 -5.45 -5.51 -16.43
C SER A 222 -5.32 -3.99 -16.48
N PHE A 223 -4.53 -3.50 -17.43
CA PHE A 223 -4.54 -2.08 -17.81
C PHE A 223 -5.89 -1.70 -18.45
N ALA A 224 -6.17 -0.40 -18.51
CA ALA A 224 -7.31 0.12 -19.26
C ALA A 224 -7.11 -0.13 -20.76
N GLU A 225 -8.20 -0.47 -21.46
CA GLU A 225 -8.19 -0.77 -22.89
C GLU A 225 -9.47 -0.23 -23.53
N ASN A 226 -9.35 0.74 -24.43
CA ASN A 226 -10.49 1.45 -25.02
C ASN A 226 -11.43 1.99 -23.92
N ASP A 227 -12.70 1.58 -23.92
CA ASP A 227 -13.70 1.97 -22.92
C ASP A 227 -13.69 1.07 -21.66
N LYS A 228 -12.78 0.08 -21.58
CA LYS A 228 -12.67 -0.81 -20.41
C LYS A 228 -11.82 -0.16 -19.31
N PRO A 229 -12.23 -0.28 -18.04
CA PRO A 229 -11.45 0.25 -16.93
C PRO A 229 -10.15 -0.53 -16.73
N MET A 230 -9.19 0.10 -16.05
CA MET A 230 -8.11 -0.64 -15.41
C MET A 230 -8.69 -1.41 -14.22
N ILE A 231 -8.24 -2.65 -14.03
CA ILE A 231 -8.76 -3.54 -12.99
C ILE A 231 -7.64 -3.89 -12.03
N LEU A 232 -7.82 -3.53 -10.76
CA LEU A 232 -7.02 -4.04 -9.65
C LEU A 232 -7.84 -5.07 -8.88
N VAL A 233 -7.21 -6.16 -8.47
CA VAL A 233 -7.85 -7.19 -7.64
C VAL A 233 -7.13 -7.28 -6.31
N ARG A 234 -7.86 -7.72 -5.28
CA ARG A 234 -7.32 -7.94 -3.94
C ARG A 234 -6.02 -8.75 -3.98
N ASN A 235 -5.05 -8.33 -3.17
CA ASN A 235 -3.89 -9.14 -2.81
C ASN A 235 -4.28 -10.07 -1.65
N PRO A 236 -4.45 -11.39 -1.89
CA PRO A 236 -4.83 -12.32 -0.82
C PRO A 236 -3.72 -12.54 0.22
N HIS A 237 -2.51 -12.09 -0.07
CA HIS A 237 -1.34 -12.19 0.81
C HIS A 237 -0.96 -10.84 1.43
N TYR A 238 -1.89 -9.87 1.44
CA TYR A 238 -1.65 -8.60 2.11
C TYR A 238 -1.49 -8.82 3.62
N PHE A 239 -0.40 -8.29 4.18
CA PHE A 239 0.12 -8.69 5.48
C PHE A 239 -0.49 -7.91 6.66
N LYS A 240 -1.34 -6.92 6.38
CA LYS A 240 -1.99 -6.11 7.42
C LYS A 240 -3.35 -6.66 7.82
N LEU A 241 -3.65 -6.47 9.10
CA LEU A 241 -4.93 -6.79 9.70
C LEU A 241 -5.57 -5.50 10.23
N ASP A 242 -6.89 -5.50 10.35
CA ASP A 242 -7.59 -4.46 11.09
C ASP A 242 -7.41 -4.62 12.61
N ALA A 243 -7.97 -3.70 13.39
CA ALA A 243 -7.89 -3.74 14.85
C ALA A 243 -8.59 -4.96 15.49
N GLN A 244 -9.44 -5.68 14.75
CA GLN A 244 -10.13 -6.89 15.20
C GLN A 244 -9.40 -8.18 14.77
N GLY A 245 -8.39 -8.08 13.90
CA GLY A 245 -7.63 -9.21 13.35
C GLY A 245 -8.18 -9.77 12.03
N ASN A 246 -9.01 -9.01 11.32
CA ASN A 246 -9.54 -9.39 10.00
C ASN A 246 -8.54 -9.10 8.88
N CYS A 247 -8.58 -9.90 7.81
CA CYS A 247 -7.71 -9.72 6.65
C CYS A 247 -8.09 -8.44 5.89
N LEU A 248 -7.10 -7.61 5.60
CA LEU A 248 -7.24 -6.49 4.67
C LEU A 248 -6.70 -6.87 3.26
N PRO A 249 -7.07 -6.14 2.19
CA PRO A 249 -8.18 -5.22 2.13
C PRO A 249 -9.54 -5.93 2.10
N TYR A 250 -10.62 -5.19 2.35
CA TYR A 250 -11.99 -5.74 2.30
C TYR A 250 -12.60 -5.82 0.90
N ILE A 251 -12.16 -4.96 -0.02
CA ILE A 251 -12.69 -4.89 -1.39
C ILE A 251 -12.03 -5.95 -2.27
N ASP A 252 -12.81 -6.63 -3.11
CA ASP A 252 -12.32 -7.64 -4.05
C ASP A 252 -11.64 -7.01 -5.27
N THR A 253 -12.28 -5.98 -5.80
CA THR A 253 -11.93 -5.42 -7.11
C THR A 253 -12.09 -3.92 -7.09
N VAL A 254 -11.10 -3.21 -7.61
CA VAL A 254 -11.17 -1.77 -7.88
C VAL A 254 -11.13 -1.60 -9.39
N LYS A 255 -12.20 -1.03 -9.95
CA LYS A 255 -12.29 -0.67 -11.37
C LYS A 255 -12.07 0.82 -11.53
N ILE A 256 -11.08 1.17 -12.32
CA ILE A 256 -10.60 2.55 -12.48
C ILE A 256 -10.95 3.00 -13.90
N TYR A 257 -11.87 3.95 -14.00
CA TYR A 257 -12.34 4.51 -15.26
C TYR A 257 -11.62 5.83 -15.54
N PHE A 258 -10.98 5.92 -16.70
CA PHE A 258 -10.28 7.13 -17.15
C PHE A 258 -11.25 8.06 -17.87
N VAL A 259 -11.91 8.93 -17.11
CA VAL A 259 -12.99 9.79 -17.60
C VAL A 259 -12.52 11.24 -17.56
N GLY A 260 -12.25 11.81 -18.73
CA GLY A 260 -11.60 13.12 -18.88
C GLY A 260 -12.42 14.34 -18.46
N SER A 261 -13.70 14.19 -18.08
CA SER A 261 -14.52 15.31 -17.60
C SER A 261 -15.29 14.95 -16.33
N LEU A 262 -15.32 15.90 -15.38
CA LEU A 262 -16.07 15.75 -14.13
C LEU A 262 -17.57 15.56 -14.39
N LYS A 263 -18.13 16.28 -15.37
CA LYS A 263 -19.53 16.14 -15.78
C LYS A 263 -19.86 14.70 -16.20
N SER A 264 -19.01 14.08 -17.01
CA SER A 264 -19.19 12.68 -17.41
C SER A 264 -19.10 11.73 -16.21
N GLN A 265 -18.18 11.98 -15.26
CA GLN A 265 -18.10 11.18 -14.03
C GLN A 265 -19.36 11.30 -13.18
N LEU A 266 -19.92 12.51 -13.04
CA LEU A 266 -21.16 12.74 -12.29
C LEU A 266 -22.38 12.06 -12.96
N GLU A 267 -22.47 12.04 -14.29
CA GLU A 267 -23.50 11.28 -15.01
C GLU A 267 -23.32 9.77 -14.82
N MET A 268 -22.09 9.26 -14.89
CA MET A 268 -21.80 7.84 -14.62
C MET A 268 -22.13 7.46 -13.17
N LEU A 269 -21.83 8.32 -12.21
CA LEU A 269 -22.21 8.16 -10.80
C LEU A 269 -23.74 8.16 -10.65
N LYS A 270 -24.45 9.07 -11.30
CA LYS A 270 -25.92 9.09 -11.28
C LYS A 270 -26.51 7.77 -11.81
N ASN A 271 -25.91 7.20 -12.84
CA ASN A 271 -26.38 5.99 -13.53
C ASN A 271 -25.92 4.66 -12.90
N GLY A 272 -25.24 4.67 -11.74
CA GLY A 272 -24.80 3.41 -11.12
C GLY A 272 -23.44 2.89 -11.60
N GLN A 273 -22.75 3.60 -12.49
CA GLN A 273 -21.52 3.11 -13.13
C GLN A 273 -20.25 3.48 -12.35
N LEU A 274 -20.28 4.57 -11.59
CA LEU A 274 -19.26 4.92 -10.61
C LEU A 274 -19.82 4.86 -9.21
N ASP A 275 -18.94 4.61 -8.24
CA ASP A 275 -19.26 4.63 -6.82
C ASP A 275 -18.63 5.82 -6.10
N ILE A 276 -17.54 6.37 -6.66
CA ILE A 276 -16.77 7.48 -6.09
C ILE A 276 -16.42 8.46 -7.22
N VAL A 277 -16.75 9.74 -6.99
CA VAL A 277 -16.28 10.88 -7.79
C VAL A 277 -15.58 11.86 -6.86
N MET A 278 -14.36 12.26 -7.23
CA MET A 278 -13.46 13.02 -6.36
C MET A 278 -13.16 14.41 -6.92
N ASN A 279 -12.71 15.33 -6.06
CA ASN A 279 -12.22 16.66 -6.42
C ASN A 279 -13.30 17.53 -7.11
N ILE A 280 -14.46 17.62 -6.48
CA ILE A 280 -15.60 18.43 -6.90
C ILE A 280 -15.52 19.77 -6.17
N ASP A 281 -15.60 20.86 -6.92
CA ASP A 281 -15.72 22.20 -6.33
C ASP A 281 -17.15 22.44 -5.77
N ASN A 282 -17.29 23.43 -4.91
CA ASN A 282 -18.56 23.68 -4.22
C ASN A 282 -19.70 24.10 -5.16
N GLU A 283 -19.40 24.83 -6.25
CA GLU A 283 -20.41 25.30 -7.20
C GLU A 283 -20.98 24.13 -8.00
N THR A 284 -20.10 23.28 -8.53
CA THR A 284 -20.47 22.05 -9.24
C THR A 284 -21.22 21.09 -8.32
N LEU A 285 -20.77 20.92 -7.07
CA LEU A 285 -21.47 20.08 -6.11
C LEU A 285 -22.88 20.60 -5.84
N THR A 286 -23.02 21.90 -5.54
CA THR A 286 -24.33 22.52 -5.23
C THR A 286 -25.29 22.32 -6.40
N SER A 287 -24.84 22.59 -7.62
CA SER A 287 -25.65 22.41 -8.83
C SER A 287 -26.08 20.94 -9.01
N PHE A 288 -25.15 19.99 -8.84
CA PHE A 288 -25.47 18.57 -8.94
C PHE A 288 -26.43 18.10 -7.84
N LEU A 289 -26.29 18.60 -6.61
CA LEU A 289 -27.19 18.30 -5.50
C LEU A 289 -28.61 18.81 -5.79
N GLU A 290 -28.76 20.06 -6.19
CA GLU A 290 -30.07 20.69 -6.47
C GLU A 290 -30.83 19.95 -7.58
N GLU A 291 -30.13 19.49 -8.62
CA GLU A 291 -30.73 18.70 -9.70
C GLU A 291 -31.06 17.25 -9.31
N ASN A 292 -30.44 16.74 -8.24
CA ASN A 292 -30.49 15.32 -7.88
C ASN A 292 -30.79 15.06 -6.39
N VAL A 293 -31.51 15.97 -5.71
CA VAL A 293 -31.77 15.94 -4.24
C VAL A 293 -32.23 14.57 -3.73
N LYS A 294 -33.08 13.88 -4.51
CA LYS A 294 -33.59 12.54 -4.17
C LYS A 294 -32.51 11.46 -4.02
N LEU A 295 -31.32 11.66 -4.57
CA LEU A 295 -30.20 10.74 -4.40
C LEU A 295 -29.50 10.90 -3.05
N PHE A 296 -29.67 12.06 -2.38
CA PHE A 296 -28.95 12.44 -1.16
C PHE A 296 -29.83 12.45 0.09
N GLU A 297 -31.15 12.56 -0.06
CA GLU A 297 -32.08 12.70 1.06
C GLU A 297 -33.02 11.50 1.25
N GLY A 298 -33.45 11.31 2.49
CA GLY A 298 -34.42 10.29 2.89
C GLY A 298 -33.79 8.92 3.18
N GLU A 299 -34.63 7.97 3.63
CA GLU A 299 -34.21 6.61 4.02
C GLU A 299 -33.58 5.82 2.86
N LYS A 300 -33.80 6.24 1.61
CA LYS A 300 -33.28 5.62 0.39
C LYS A 300 -32.14 6.42 -0.26
N ALA A 301 -31.51 7.34 0.44
CA ALA A 301 -30.37 8.10 -0.07
C ALA A 301 -29.25 7.15 -0.54
N THR A 302 -28.91 7.23 -1.83
CA THR A 302 -27.90 6.35 -2.46
C THR A 302 -26.53 7.01 -2.58
N LEU A 303 -26.47 8.33 -2.42
CA LEU A 303 -25.24 9.13 -2.46
C LEU A 303 -25.10 9.96 -1.19
N LYS A 304 -23.84 10.24 -0.83
CA LYS A 304 -23.47 11.20 0.20
C LYS A 304 -22.30 12.05 -0.30
N ALA A 305 -22.33 13.34 0.05
CA ALA A 305 -21.17 14.21 -0.11
C ALA A 305 -20.26 14.06 1.12
N ILE A 306 -18.96 13.97 0.89
CA ILE A 306 -17.93 14.03 1.93
C ILE A 306 -16.92 15.11 1.54
N SER A 307 -16.30 15.74 2.52
CA SER A 307 -15.26 16.73 2.30
C SER A 307 -13.89 16.15 2.58
N ASP A 308 -12.86 16.71 1.94
CA ASP A 308 -11.49 16.51 2.39
C ASP A 308 -11.27 17.09 3.81
N GLN A 309 -10.10 16.81 4.38
CA GLN A 309 -9.71 17.21 5.74
C GLN A 309 -9.87 18.72 6.02
N ASN A 310 -9.61 19.57 5.02
CA ASN A 310 -9.64 21.03 5.15
C ASN A 310 -10.94 21.64 4.58
N GLN A 311 -11.90 20.81 4.20
CA GLN A 311 -13.16 21.16 3.54
C GLN A 311 -12.97 21.97 2.24
N SER A 312 -11.79 21.85 1.62
CA SER A 312 -11.40 22.61 0.43
C SER A 312 -11.92 21.99 -0.85
N ARG A 313 -12.09 20.66 -0.85
CA ARG A 313 -12.67 19.86 -1.93
C ARG A 313 -13.74 18.94 -1.40
N GLN A 314 -14.68 18.64 -2.29
CA GLN A 314 -15.79 17.75 -2.03
C GLN A 314 -15.67 16.50 -2.89
N HIS A 315 -16.27 15.42 -2.42
CA HIS A 315 -16.32 14.13 -3.09
C HIS A 315 -17.74 13.58 -2.93
N ILE A 316 -18.25 12.91 -3.95
CA ILE A 316 -19.53 12.21 -3.85
C ILE A 316 -19.24 10.72 -3.88
N VAL A 317 -19.77 10.01 -2.90
CA VAL A 317 -19.62 8.57 -2.76
C VAL A 317 -20.96 7.90 -2.55
N ARG A 318 -21.06 6.60 -2.87
CA ARG A 318 -22.24 5.81 -2.50
C ARG A 318 -22.42 5.76 -1.00
N SER A 319 -23.67 5.83 -0.55
CA SER A 319 -24.02 5.81 0.88
C SER A 319 -23.61 4.52 1.59
N ASN A 320 -23.51 3.42 0.85
CA ASN A 320 -23.11 2.10 1.37
C ASN A 320 -21.59 1.91 1.50
N ILE A 321 -20.78 2.83 0.96
CA ILE A 321 -19.33 2.86 1.18
C ILE A 321 -19.04 3.39 2.58
N GLU A 322 -18.29 2.63 3.36
CA GLU A 322 -17.81 3.01 4.69
C GLU A 322 -16.29 3.17 4.70
N ASN A 323 -15.79 3.99 5.62
CA ASN A 323 -14.35 4.23 5.85
C ASN A 323 -13.57 4.78 4.65
N PHE A 324 -14.24 5.32 3.64
CA PHE A 324 -13.55 6.04 2.57
C PHE A 324 -13.14 7.44 3.03
N PHE A 325 -11.86 7.73 2.88
CA PHE A 325 -11.26 9.02 3.20
C PHE A 325 -10.28 9.41 2.09
N ILE A 326 -10.20 10.71 1.80
CA ILE A 326 -9.24 11.31 0.87
C ILE A 326 -8.73 12.64 1.43
N ASN A 327 -7.42 12.86 1.32
CA ASN A 327 -6.80 14.10 1.81
C ASN A 327 -6.79 15.20 0.76
N GLU A 328 -6.34 16.40 1.15
CA GLU A 328 -6.27 17.59 0.26
C GLU A 328 -5.36 17.39 -0.97
N GLN A 329 -4.39 16.47 -0.89
CA GLN A 329 -3.49 16.11 -1.99
C GLN A 329 -4.14 15.11 -2.96
N GLY A 330 -5.37 14.69 -2.68
CA GLY A 330 -6.09 13.68 -3.45
C GLY A 330 -5.63 12.25 -3.16
N ILE A 331 -4.88 12.01 -2.09
CA ILE A 331 -4.41 10.68 -1.70
C ILE A 331 -5.51 10.02 -0.87
N PHE A 332 -5.86 8.79 -1.24
CA PHE A 332 -6.84 7.95 -0.55
C PHE A 332 -6.26 6.56 -0.30
N ASP A 333 -6.89 5.82 0.62
CA ASP A 333 -6.56 4.44 0.92
C ASP A 333 -7.86 3.61 0.88
N LEU A 334 -7.85 2.52 0.10
CA LEU A 334 -8.99 1.60 -0.01
C LEU A 334 -8.83 0.35 0.86
N THR A 335 -7.77 0.28 1.66
CA THR A 335 -7.43 -0.92 2.44
C THR A 335 -8.56 -1.30 3.41
N ASP A 336 -9.07 -0.35 4.18
CA ASP A 336 -10.12 -0.57 5.20
C ASP A 336 -11.54 -0.16 4.73
N VAL A 337 -11.69 0.11 3.43
CA VAL A 337 -12.99 0.51 2.86
C VAL A 337 -13.92 -0.69 2.77
N LYS A 338 -15.17 -0.53 3.22
CA LYS A 338 -16.19 -1.60 3.25
C LYS A 338 -17.43 -1.20 2.46
N LEU A 339 -18.14 -2.20 1.95
CA LEU A 339 -19.50 -2.05 1.41
C LEU A 339 -20.49 -2.67 2.38
N LYS A 340 -21.51 -1.90 2.83
CA LYS A 340 -22.61 -2.45 3.64
C LYS A 340 -23.33 -3.57 2.87
N LYS A 341 -23.53 -4.73 3.50
CA LYS A 341 -24.17 -5.92 2.90
C LYS A 341 -25.66 -5.72 2.54
N ASP A 342 -26.35 -4.74 3.12
CA ASP A 342 -27.82 -4.63 3.08
C ASP A 342 -28.38 -3.51 2.19
N SER A 343 -27.73 -3.16 1.07
CA SER A 343 -28.19 -2.06 0.21
C SER A 343 -28.15 -2.35 -1.29
N LEU A 344 -28.50 -3.58 -1.68
CA LEU A 344 -28.85 -3.91 -3.07
C LEU A 344 -30.37 -4.06 -3.22
#